data_AF-A0A552EAS0-F1
#
_entry.id   AF-A0A552EAS0-F1
#
_cell.length_a   1.000
_cell.length_b   1.000
_cell.length_c   1.000
_cell.angle_alpha   90.00
_cell.angle_beta   90.00
_cell.angle_gamma   90.00
#
_symmetry.space_group_name_H-M   'P 1'
#
loop_
_entity.id
_entity.type
_entity.pdbx_description
1 polymer ?
#
loop_
_entity_poly.entity_id
_entity_poly.type
_entity_poly.pdbx_seq_one_letter_code
_entity_poly.pdbx_strand_id
1 'polypeptide(L)' 'MTITLKVPSIACEGCANTITKAINNQQPAAQISVDVANKIVTVETTASPAEIAQWISEVGHTVESGEAQGTTITSSQI' A
#
# COMPACT_ATOMS: atom_id res chain seq x y z
N MET A 1 1.65 -11.96 9.73
CA MET A 1 0.73 -12.43 8.68
C MET A 1 1.22 -11.91 7.34
N THR A 2 0.81 -12.52 6.22
CA THR A 2 1.25 -12.12 4.88
C THR A 2 0.09 -11.53 4.11
N ILE A 3 0.28 -10.34 3.56
CA ILE A 3 -0.72 -9.57 2.82
C ILE A 3 -0.21 -9.39 1.40
N THR A 4 -1.07 -9.61 0.41
CA THR A 4 -0.74 -9.44 -1.00
C THR A 4 -1.70 -8.44 -1.61
N LEU A 5 -1.18 -7.33 -2.13
CA LEU A 5 -1.94 -6.26 -2.75
C LEU A 5 -1.51 -6.06 -4.20
N LYS A 6 -2.48 -5.90 -5.09
CA LYS A 6 -2.24 -5.52 -6.48
C LYS A 6 -2.10 -4.00 -6.56
N VAL A 7 -1.02 -3.51 -7.16
CA VAL A 7 -0.69 -2.08 -7.27
C VAL A 7 -0.41 -1.72 -8.73
N PRO A 8 -1.44 -1.50 -9.56
CA PRO A 8 -1.27 -1.31 -11.01
C PRO A 8 -0.45 -0.07 -11.37
N SER A 9 -0.38 0.90 -10.46
CA SER A 9 0.39 2.13 -10.60
C SER A 9 1.91 1.90 -10.58
N ILE A 10 2.41 0.76 -10.07
CA ILE A 10 3.84 0.44 -10.10
C ILE A 10 4.27 0.18 -11.55
N ALA A 11 5.28 0.93 -12.00
CA ALA A 11 5.81 0.85 -13.36
C ALA A 11 7.34 0.75 -13.41
N CYS A 12 8.04 1.08 -12.32
CA CYS A 12 9.50 1.05 -12.27
C CYS A 12 10.00 0.70 -10.86
N GLU A 13 11.28 0.33 -10.77
CA GLU A 13 11.95 0.05 -9.50
C GLU A 13 11.94 1.25 -8.54
N GLY A 14 11.92 2.48 -9.07
CA GLY A 14 11.75 3.69 -8.27
C GLY A 14 10.44 3.70 -7.47
N CYS A 15 9.32 3.36 -8.12
CA CYS A 15 8.02 3.22 -7.45
C CYS A 15 8.05 2.11 -6.39
N ALA A 16 8.67 0.97 -6.70
CA ALA A 16 8.82 -0.13 -5.75
C ALA A 16 9.59 0.29 -4.49
N ASN A 17 10.68 1.06 -4.66
CA ASN A 17 11.46 1.57 -3.54
C ASN A 17 10.67 2.59 -2.70
N THR A 18 9.93 3.49 -3.34
CA THR A 18 9.06 4.46 -2.65
C THR A 18 8.02 3.76 -1.78
N ILE A 19 7.33 2.75 -2.31
CA ILE A 19 6.34 1.96 -1.57
C ILE A 19 6.99 1.22 -0.40
N THR A 20 8.12 0.57 -0.66
CA THR A 20 8.88 -0.16 0.37
C THR A 20 9.25 0.75 1.52
N LYS A 21 9.75 1.95 1.23
CA LYS A 21 10.09 2.96 2.25
C LYS A 21 8.87 3.46 3.00
N ALA A 22 7.74 3.69 2.32
CA ALA A 22 6.51 4.14 2.97
C ALA A 22 6.06 3.14 4.05
N ILE A 23 6.00 1.85 3.68
CA ILE A 23 5.60 0.77 4.59
C ILE A 23 6.65 0.57 5.68
N ASN A 24 7.94 0.57 5.34
CA ASN A 24 9.01 0.36 6.31
C ASN A 24 9.12 1.51 7.34
N ASN A 25 8.84 2.75 6.95
CA ASN A 25 8.84 3.90 7.86
C ASN A 25 7.75 3.80 8.93
N GLN A 26 6.59 3.24 8.57
CA GLN A 26 5.48 3.01 9.50
C GLN A 26 5.66 1.72 10.31
N GLN A 27 6.17 0.67 9.66
CA GLN A 27 6.42 -0.62 10.28
C GLN A 27 7.79 -1.18 9.87
N PRO A 28 8.87 -0.85 10.60
CA PRO A 28 10.22 -1.27 10.25
C PRO A 28 10.43 -2.79 10.38
N ALA A 29 9.59 -3.46 11.17
CA ALA A 29 9.56 -4.92 11.29
C ALA A 29 8.88 -5.62 10.10
N ALA A 30 8.30 -4.89 9.15
CA ALA A 30 7.69 -5.51 7.97
C ALA A 30 8.76 -6.17 7.07
N GLN A 31 8.43 -7.29 6.44
CA GLN A 31 9.16 -7.78 5.27
C GLN A 31 8.37 -7.44 4.01
N ILE A 32 8.92 -6.60 3.16
CA ILE A 32 8.26 -6.12 1.93
C ILE A 32 8.93 -6.77 0.74
N SER A 33 8.13 -7.35 -0.15
CA SER A 33 8.54 -7.83 -1.47
C SER A 33 7.67 -7.17 -2.53
N VAL A 34 8.29 -6.54 -3.52
CA VAL A 34 7.58 -5.85 -4.60
C VAL A 34 7.92 -6.51 -5.93
N ASP A 35 6.90 -7.08 -6.56
CA ASP A 35 6.96 -7.60 -7.92
C ASP A 35 6.43 -6.54 -8.89
N VAL A 36 7.34 -5.80 -9.52
CA VAL A 36 7.01 -4.78 -10.51
C VAL A 36 6.40 -5.38 -11.78
N ALA A 37 6.87 -6.57 -12.19
CA ALA A 37 6.41 -7.22 -13.42
C ALA A 37 4.94 -7.66 -13.29
N ASN A 38 4.59 -8.24 -12.15
CA ASN A 38 3.23 -8.65 -11.84
C ASN A 38 2.41 -7.54 -11.18
N LYS A 39 3.00 -6.39 -10.84
CA LYS A 39 2.34 -5.28 -10.13
C LYS A 39 1.75 -5.73 -8.78
N ILE A 40 2.49 -6.55 -8.05
CA ILE A 40 2.09 -7.13 -6.77
C ILE A 40 3.03 -6.66 -5.67
N VAL A 41 2.49 -6.27 -4.53
CA VAL A 41 3.22 -5.99 -3.30
C VAL A 41 2.82 -7.01 -2.26
N THR A 42 3.79 -7.76 -1.77
CA THR A 42 3.63 -8.73 -0.69
C THR A 42 4.29 -8.18 0.56
N VAL A 43 3.56 -8.17 1.68
CA VAL A 43 4.04 -7.62 2.94
C VAL A 43 3.80 -8.65 4.04
N GLU A 44 4.86 -9.07 4.70
CA GLU A 44 4.77 -9.78 5.98
C GLU A 44 4.78 -8.75 7.12
N THR A 45 3.70 -8.71 7.89
CA THR A 45 3.41 -7.62 8.82
C THR A 45 2.45 -8.07 9.92
N THR A 46 2.36 -7.28 10.98
CA THR A 46 1.29 -7.34 12.00
C THR A 46 0.16 -6.34 11.75
N ALA A 47 0.35 -5.39 10.82
CA ALA A 47 -0.62 -4.39 10.41
C ALA A 47 -1.72 -5.00 9.54
N SER A 48 -2.81 -4.25 9.41
CA SER A 48 -3.98 -4.66 8.63
C SER A 48 -3.81 -4.36 7.14
N PRO A 49 -4.49 -5.08 6.22
CA PRO A 49 -4.41 -4.80 4.78
C PRO A 49 -4.84 -3.37 4.41
N ALA A 50 -5.81 -2.81 5.15
CA ALA A 50 -6.24 -1.42 4.99
C ALA A 50 -5.14 -0.40 5.34
N GLU A 51 -4.30 -0.68 6.34
CA GLU A 51 -3.18 0.19 6.71
C GLU A 51 -2.10 0.17 5.62
N ILE A 52 -1.76 -1.02 5.12
CA ILE A 52 -0.81 -1.16 4.02
C ILE A 52 -1.32 -0.42 2.77
N ALA A 53 -2.59 -0.58 2.43
CA ALA A 53 -3.23 0.14 1.33
C ALA A 53 -3.18 1.66 1.51
N GLN A 54 -3.42 2.15 2.72
CA GLN A 54 -3.35 3.57 3.04
C GLN A 54 -1.93 4.11 2.85
N TRP A 55 -0.91 3.46 3.39
CA TRP A 55 0.49 3.91 3.26
C TRP A 55 0.97 3.92 1.80
N ILE A 56 0.52 2.96 0.99
CA ILE A 56 0.76 2.94 -0.46
C ILE A 56 0.07 4.14 -1.14
N SER A 57 -1.15 4.48 -0.72
CA SER A 57 -1.92 5.60 -1.26
C SER A 57 -1.34 6.97 -0.87
N GLU A 58 -0.79 7.09 0.33
CA GLU A 58 -0.12 8.31 0.81
C GLU A 58 1.11 8.69 -0.03
N VAL A 59 1.77 7.71 -0.67
CA VAL A 59 2.87 7.95 -1.61
C VAL A 59 2.43 8.03 -3.08
N GLY A 60 1.12 8.13 -3.34
CA GLY A 60 0.57 8.38 -4.66
C GLY A 60 0.32 7.13 -5.51
N HIS A 61 0.27 5.94 -4.91
CA HIS A 61 0.03 4.69 -5.62
C HIS A 61 -1.34 4.09 -5.26
N THR A 62 -2.03 3.52 -6.25
CA THR A 62 -3.35 2.92 -6.05
C THR A 62 -3.26 1.41 -5.87
N VAL A 63 -4.09 0.86 -4.98
CA VAL A 63 -4.25 -0.58 -4.75
C VAL A 63 -5.57 -1.09 -5.33
N GLU A 64 -5.58 -2.27 -5.97
CA GLU A 64 -6.78 -2.88 -6.57
C GLU A 64 -7.44 -3.95 -5.68
N SER A 65 -6.79 -4.36 -4.60
CA SER A 65 -7.27 -5.46 -3.76
C SER A 65 -8.14 -4.96 -2.61
N GLY A 66 -9.46 -4.89 -2.84
CA GLY A 66 -10.53 -4.93 -1.83
C GLY A 66 -10.42 -3.93 -0.67
N GLU A 67 -11.09 -2.78 -0.84
CA GLU A 67 -11.51 -1.87 0.25
C GLU A 67 -10.40 -1.22 1.10
N ALA A 68 -9.91 -0.09 0.60
CA ALA A 68 -9.64 1.09 1.42
C ALA A 68 -10.43 2.29 0.85
N GLN A 69 -11.76 2.14 0.75
CA GLN A 69 -12.65 3.30 0.69
C GLN A 69 -12.71 3.89 2.10
N GLY A 70 -11.84 4.87 2.37
CA GLY A 70 -11.61 5.39 3.72
C GLY A 70 -11.27 6.86 3.76
N THR A 71 -11.84 7.68 2.88
CA THR A 71 -12.07 9.10 3.22
C THR A 71 -13.40 9.58 2.65
N THR A 72 -14.47 8.93 3.10
CA THR A 72 -15.73 9.66 3.30
C THR A 72 -15.50 10.57 4.51
N ILE A 73 -14.89 11.74 4.31
CA ILE A 73 -15.16 12.86 5.21
C ILE A 73 -16.28 13.64 4.54
N THR A 74 -17.49 13.28 4.93
CA THR A 74 -18.64 14.18 4.95
C THR A 74 -18.19 15.52 5.55
N SER A 75 -17.96 16.51 4.70
CA SER A 75 -17.90 17.90 5.15
C SER A 75 -19.19 18.59 4.75
N SER A 76 -20.08 18.58 5.74
CA SER A 76 -21.12 19.56 6.00
C SER A 76 -22.34 19.55 5.08
N GLN A 77 -23.37 18.85 5.56
CA GLN A 77 -24.69 19.49 5.65
C GLN A 77 -24.53 20.83 6.40
N ILE A 78 -24.89 21.92 5.74
CA ILE A 78 -25.52 23.14 6.29
C ILE A 78 -26.06 23.95 5.12
#